data_AF-A0A5J4QS57-F1
#
_entry.id   AF-A0A5J4QS57-F1
#
_cell.length_a   1.000
_cell.length_b   1.000
_cell.length_c   1.000
_cell.angle_alpha   90.00
_cell.angle_beta   90.00
_cell.angle_gamma   90.00
#
_symmetry.space_group_name_H-M   'P 1'
#
loop_
_entity.id
_entity.type
_entity.pdbx_description
1 polymer ?
#
loop_
_entity_poly.entity_id
_entity_poly.type
_entity_poly.pdbx_seq_one_letter_code
_entity_poly.pdbx_strand_id
1 'polypeptide(L)'
;MLCCFLVVACNEETNSNKQIHSYTIEAQKNQLEADIHGSINEKNRFITLDAKVPVNKDLIATFDATGEVFIGTIPQISGETSNNYASQLQYTVKAEDGSSATYTILSEPLQLNTITDFSIRIIQHETPQKIQGVIDDKSSTITLKVPSNDWIDDVEKAIATFTSEGLVKIGDVKQISGTTPNDYRNELIYTVTAEDDSQKEYTVRLVVPQSTGLPVIKIDTKNNAVIRDKENYVTAIFTLSDGASPENDLKEKATGIRGRGNTTWGYPKKPYRLKFDKKVSIFGLGEAKSWVLLANYLDPTFIMNTVTFEIGHRVGLPYTNHAHHVEFFLNGIYQGSYVFTEQVQADKQRVNIDEDDDFLIELDSYYDELIKFKTPFLKLPVNVKSPEPEAKEDENRIRQLAQDFINELEEAMFGTTSNFPENKHYKELIDINTLVDFLLVNEIVRNDELKHPKSTYLYKKKEGKIQMGPLWDFDWGFGSGGDNQDYFHSSKSMLFYNGNTSSDIGIR
;
A
#
# COMPACT_ATOMS: atom_id res chain seq x y z
N MET A 1 -2.67 80.08 -77.09
CA MET A 1 -3.71 80.40 -76.08
C MET A 1 -4.90 79.51 -76.42
N LEU A 2 -5.39 78.75 -75.43
CA LEU A 2 -6.33 77.61 -75.55
C LEU A 2 -5.76 76.30 -76.12
N CYS A 3 -5.32 75.42 -75.21
CA CYS A 3 -5.63 73.98 -75.14
C CYS A 3 -4.69 73.33 -74.11
N CYS A 4 -5.22 73.06 -72.92
CA CYS A 4 -4.86 71.93 -72.05
C CYS A 4 -5.69 72.06 -70.76
N PHE A 5 -6.95 71.64 -70.86
CA PHE A 5 -7.77 71.23 -69.73
C PHE A 5 -7.85 69.70 -69.73
N LEU A 6 -7.97 69.12 -68.54
CA LEU A 6 -8.26 67.71 -68.20
C LEU A 6 -7.05 66.79 -68.04
N VAL A 7 -6.48 66.75 -66.82
CA VAL A 7 -6.52 65.56 -65.94
C VAL A 7 -6.44 66.05 -64.48
N VAL A 8 -7.58 66.11 -63.79
CA VAL A 8 -7.68 66.06 -62.33
C VAL A 8 -8.74 65.01 -62.01
N ALA A 9 -8.47 64.24 -60.96
CA ALA A 9 -9.31 63.24 -60.28
C ALA A 9 -9.06 61.76 -60.63
N CYS A 10 -8.14 61.13 -59.90
CA CYS A 10 -8.45 60.09 -58.90
C CYS A 10 -7.14 59.68 -58.20
N ASN A 11 -6.78 60.37 -57.11
CA ASN A 11 -6.12 59.67 -56.01
C ASN A 11 -7.27 59.17 -55.14
N GLU A 12 -7.57 57.88 -55.18
CA GLU A 12 -8.38 57.26 -54.14
C GLU A 12 -7.61 57.45 -52.82
N GLU A 13 -8.19 58.18 -51.87
CA GLU A 13 -7.67 58.19 -50.50
C GLU A 13 -7.86 56.77 -49.96
N THR A 14 -6.78 55.98 -49.92
CA THR A 14 -6.81 54.64 -49.36
C THR A 14 -7.26 54.71 -47.91
N ASN A 15 -8.28 53.93 -47.57
CA ASN A 15 -8.90 53.96 -46.26
C ASN A 15 -7.93 53.41 -45.20
N SER A 16 -7.68 54.17 -44.13
CA SER A 16 -6.80 53.80 -43.01
C SER A 16 -7.54 53.17 -41.83
N ASN A 17 -8.87 53.00 -41.94
CA ASN A 17 -9.68 52.36 -40.92
C ASN A 17 -9.34 50.87 -40.79
N LYS A 18 -9.27 50.41 -39.54
CA LYS A 18 -8.79 49.09 -39.13
C LYS A 18 -9.57 48.57 -37.93
N GLN A 19 -10.88 48.55 -38.10
CA GLN A 19 -11.84 48.30 -37.02
C GLN A 19 -12.54 46.96 -37.20
N ILE A 20 -12.78 46.26 -36.09
CA ILE A 20 -13.78 45.18 -36.02
C ILE A 20 -15.00 45.80 -35.36
N HIS A 21 -16.15 45.74 -36.03
CA HIS A 21 -17.42 46.37 -35.61
C HIS A 21 -18.34 45.39 -34.89
N SER A 22 -18.26 44.10 -35.23
CA SER A 22 -19.00 43.04 -34.57
C SER A 22 -18.19 41.74 -34.56
N TYR A 23 -18.46 40.87 -33.59
CA TYR A 23 -17.85 39.55 -33.49
C TYR A 23 -18.83 38.60 -32.79
N THR A 24 -19.13 37.45 -33.38
CA THR A 24 -20.04 36.45 -32.80
C THR A 24 -19.63 35.05 -33.27
N ILE A 25 -19.67 34.07 -32.37
CA ILE A 25 -19.58 32.65 -32.69
C ILE A 25 -21.02 32.13 -32.71
N GLU A 26 -21.57 31.93 -33.91
CA GLU A 26 -22.98 31.55 -34.09
C GLU A 26 -23.21 30.08 -33.74
N ALA A 27 -24.21 29.79 -32.90
CA ALA A 27 -24.56 28.46 -32.45
C ALA A 27 -24.89 27.52 -33.60
N GLN A 28 -25.68 27.99 -34.56
CA GLN A 28 -26.14 27.16 -35.67
C GLN A 28 -24.97 26.68 -36.55
N LYS A 29 -23.96 27.53 -36.79
CA LYS A 29 -22.77 27.15 -37.59
C LYS A 29 -21.84 26.21 -36.83
N ASN A 30 -21.81 26.35 -35.52
CA ASN A 30 -20.81 25.69 -34.68
C ASN A 30 -21.37 24.53 -33.86
N GLN A 31 -22.66 24.21 -33.98
CA GLN A 31 -23.35 23.21 -33.16
C GLN A 31 -23.15 23.53 -31.66
N LEU A 32 -23.54 24.75 -31.27
CA LEU A 32 -23.58 25.21 -29.88
C LEU A 32 -25.03 25.39 -29.44
N GLU A 33 -25.28 25.42 -28.13
CA GLU A 33 -26.62 25.65 -27.59
C GLU A 33 -27.10 27.10 -27.75
N ALA A 34 -26.17 28.06 -27.77
CA ALA A 34 -26.45 29.49 -27.91
C ALA A 34 -25.29 30.21 -28.61
N ASP A 35 -25.59 31.35 -29.23
CA ASP A 35 -24.58 32.24 -29.80
C ASP A 35 -23.67 32.79 -28.69
N ILE A 36 -22.39 32.99 -29.00
CA ILE A 36 -21.42 33.63 -28.11
C ILE A 36 -21.06 34.99 -28.72
N HIS A 37 -21.38 36.08 -28.05
CA HIS A 37 -21.18 37.43 -28.58
C HIS A 37 -19.90 38.06 -28.02
N GLY A 38 -19.19 38.78 -28.89
CA GLY A 38 -18.01 39.54 -28.54
C GLY A 38 -18.33 41.01 -28.26
N SER A 39 -18.04 41.47 -27.04
CA SER A 39 -18.05 42.90 -26.70
C SER A 39 -16.71 43.54 -27.05
N ILE A 40 -16.75 44.56 -27.90
CA ILE A 40 -15.55 45.19 -28.47
C ILE A 40 -15.16 46.44 -27.67
N ASN A 41 -13.94 46.43 -27.14
CA ASN A 41 -13.29 47.60 -26.56
C ASN A 41 -12.32 48.19 -27.59
N GLU A 42 -12.81 49.14 -28.37
CA GLU A 42 -12.06 49.77 -29.46
C GLU A 42 -10.78 50.49 -28.99
N LYS A 43 -10.81 51.09 -27.79
CA LYS A 43 -9.66 51.82 -27.22
C LYS A 43 -8.49 50.89 -26.91
N ASN A 44 -8.78 49.70 -26.39
CA ASN A 44 -7.77 48.74 -25.94
C ASN A 44 -7.57 47.58 -26.93
N ARG A 45 -8.37 47.52 -28.00
CA ARG A 45 -8.38 46.43 -29.00
C ARG A 45 -8.61 45.06 -28.37
N PHE A 46 -9.55 44.97 -27.44
CA PHE A 46 -10.01 43.70 -26.87
C PHE A 46 -11.39 43.35 -27.38
N ILE A 47 -11.63 42.07 -27.63
CA ILE A 47 -12.97 41.51 -27.84
C ILE A 47 -13.17 40.48 -26.74
N THR A 48 -14.10 40.76 -25.83
CA THR A 48 -14.41 39.85 -24.71
C THR A 48 -15.66 39.05 -25.03
N LEU A 49 -15.54 37.74 -25.03
CA LEU A 49 -16.68 36.85 -25.26
C LEU A 49 -17.52 36.71 -23.99
N ASP A 50 -18.83 36.71 -24.16
CA ASP A 50 -19.81 36.72 -23.07
C ASP A 50 -20.13 35.33 -22.49
N ALA A 51 -19.60 34.27 -23.10
CA ALA A 51 -19.73 32.90 -22.64
C ALA A 51 -18.42 32.12 -22.81
N LYS A 52 -18.35 30.95 -22.14
CA LYS A 52 -17.23 30.03 -22.28
C LYS A 52 -17.25 29.37 -23.66
N VAL A 53 -16.08 29.19 -24.25
CA VAL A 53 -15.93 28.74 -25.63
C VAL A 53 -15.38 27.31 -25.67
N PRO A 54 -16.07 26.35 -26.31
CA PRO A 54 -15.54 25.01 -26.49
C PRO A 54 -14.17 25.03 -27.18
N VAL A 55 -13.19 24.36 -26.58
CA VAL A 55 -11.79 24.35 -27.09
C VAL A 55 -11.39 23.03 -27.74
N ASN A 56 -12.29 22.06 -27.73
CA ASN A 56 -12.14 20.74 -28.31
C ASN A 56 -12.31 20.72 -29.84
N LYS A 57 -12.82 21.80 -30.42
CA LYS A 57 -12.99 21.97 -31.88
C LYS A 57 -12.64 23.38 -32.31
N ASP A 58 -12.38 23.54 -33.61
CA ASP A 58 -12.26 24.86 -34.21
C ASP A 58 -13.65 25.45 -34.45
N LEU A 59 -13.83 26.73 -34.11
CA LEU A 59 -15.10 27.42 -34.24
C LEU A 59 -14.99 28.55 -35.27
N ILE A 60 -16.04 28.69 -36.07
CA ILE A 60 -16.20 29.72 -37.08
C ILE A 60 -16.84 30.95 -36.43
N ALA A 61 -16.14 32.08 -36.49
CA ALA A 61 -16.66 33.37 -36.05
C ALA A 61 -17.21 34.17 -37.24
N THR A 62 -18.34 34.82 -37.04
CA THR A 62 -18.90 35.85 -37.94
C THR A 62 -18.57 37.21 -37.35
N PHE A 63 -17.91 38.07 -38.14
CA PHE A 63 -17.49 39.41 -37.74
C PHE A 63 -17.64 40.41 -38.90
N ASP A 64 -17.82 41.69 -38.55
CA ASP A 64 -17.77 42.80 -39.51
C ASP A 64 -16.52 43.62 -39.25
N ALA A 65 -15.75 43.92 -40.29
CA ALA A 65 -14.48 44.62 -40.16
C ALA A 65 -14.22 45.56 -41.33
N THR A 66 -13.53 46.67 -41.06
CA THR A 66 -12.98 47.56 -42.09
C THR A 66 -11.50 47.24 -42.25
N GLY A 67 -11.18 46.46 -43.29
CA GLY A 67 -9.83 45.97 -43.60
C GLY A 67 -9.78 44.43 -43.72
N GLU A 68 -8.68 43.91 -44.28
CA GLU A 68 -8.43 42.47 -44.35
C GLU A 68 -7.98 41.94 -42.99
N VAL A 69 -8.49 40.77 -42.57
CA VAL A 69 -8.27 40.24 -41.22
C VAL A 69 -7.41 38.98 -41.25
N PHE A 70 -6.45 38.86 -40.33
CA PHE A 70 -5.49 37.75 -40.28
C PHE A 70 -5.25 37.26 -38.85
N ILE A 71 -4.94 35.98 -38.68
CA ILE A 71 -4.24 35.46 -37.49
C ILE A 71 -2.86 35.00 -37.96
N GLY A 72 -1.80 35.64 -37.45
CA GLY A 72 -0.46 35.47 -38.01
C GLY A 72 -0.45 35.87 -39.50
N THR A 73 -0.25 34.90 -40.39
CA THR A 73 -0.29 35.09 -41.86
C THR A 73 -1.52 34.47 -42.52
N ILE A 74 -2.44 33.87 -41.75
CA ILE A 74 -3.60 33.14 -42.28
C ILE A 74 -4.78 34.12 -42.39
N PRO A 75 -5.32 34.37 -43.60
CA PRO A 75 -6.51 35.19 -43.78
C PRO A 75 -7.71 34.62 -43.01
N GLN A 76 -8.48 35.50 -42.39
CA GLN A 76 -9.71 35.20 -41.66
C GLN A 76 -10.89 35.73 -42.45
N ILE A 77 -11.71 34.82 -42.98
CA ILE A 77 -12.93 35.16 -43.71
C ILE A 77 -14.11 35.01 -42.74
N SER A 78 -14.85 36.11 -42.57
CA SER A 78 -16.01 36.17 -41.69
C SER A 78 -17.03 35.09 -42.03
N GLY A 79 -17.37 34.28 -41.03
CA GLY A 79 -18.36 33.21 -41.17
C GLY A 79 -17.88 31.97 -41.91
N GLU A 80 -16.58 31.87 -42.25
CA GLU A 80 -15.98 30.73 -42.97
C GLU A 80 -14.73 30.16 -42.28
N THR A 81 -13.79 31.00 -41.86
CA THR A 81 -12.53 30.50 -41.27
C THR A 81 -12.74 30.08 -39.82
N SER A 82 -12.37 28.83 -39.51
CA SER A 82 -12.46 28.25 -38.16
C SER A 82 -11.16 28.44 -37.38
N ASN A 83 -11.26 28.63 -36.07
CA ASN A 83 -10.10 28.77 -35.18
C ASN A 83 -10.29 28.04 -33.85
N ASN A 84 -9.19 27.60 -33.24
CA ASN A 84 -9.19 27.02 -31.91
C ASN A 84 -9.05 28.09 -30.81
N TYR A 85 -9.87 28.04 -29.77
CA TYR A 85 -9.88 29.01 -28.66
C TYR A 85 -9.19 28.50 -27.38
N ALA A 86 -8.41 27.41 -27.46
CA ALA A 86 -7.61 26.89 -26.34
C ALA A 86 -6.53 27.88 -25.87
N SER A 87 -6.16 28.84 -26.72
CA SER A 87 -5.24 29.92 -26.39
C SER A 87 -5.76 31.24 -26.94
N GLN A 88 -5.22 32.34 -26.43
CA GLN A 88 -5.61 33.68 -26.82
C GLN A 88 -5.33 33.92 -28.31
N LEU A 89 -6.38 34.25 -29.07
CA LEU A 89 -6.25 34.57 -30.50
C LEU A 89 -5.92 36.06 -30.71
N GLN A 90 -5.08 36.34 -31.69
CA GLN A 90 -4.70 37.70 -32.09
C GLN A 90 -5.10 37.97 -33.55
N TYR A 91 -6.17 38.75 -33.73
CA TYR A 91 -6.71 39.14 -35.03
C TYR A 91 -6.07 40.46 -35.48
N THR A 92 -5.30 40.46 -36.56
CA THR A 92 -4.70 41.65 -37.15
C THR A 92 -5.56 42.13 -38.32
N VAL A 93 -6.09 43.34 -38.22
CA VAL A 93 -6.80 44.03 -39.29
C VAL A 93 -5.81 44.90 -40.06
N LYS A 94 -5.71 44.70 -41.38
CA LYS A 94 -4.85 45.45 -42.29
C LYS A 94 -5.71 46.34 -43.19
N ALA A 95 -5.44 47.63 -43.16
CA ALA A 95 -6.12 48.64 -43.97
C ALA A 95 -5.53 48.71 -45.39
N GLU A 96 -6.22 49.40 -46.31
CA GLU A 96 -5.80 49.55 -47.71
C GLU A 96 -4.47 50.30 -47.84
N ASP A 97 -4.18 51.22 -46.91
CA ASP A 97 -2.92 51.96 -46.83
C ASP A 97 -1.73 51.11 -46.33
N GLY A 98 -1.98 49.83 -46.01
CA GLY A 98 -1.01 48.88 -45.51
C GLY A 98 -0.75 48.95 -44.00
N SER A 99 -1.34 49.90 -43.28
CA SER A 99 -1.27 49.98 -41.83
C SER A 99 -2.13 48.88 -41.17
N SER A 100 -1.80 48.50 -39.94
CA SER A 100 -2.53 47.45 -39.22
C SER A 100 -2.86 47.79 -37.77
N ALA A 101 -3.80 47.04 -37.20
CA ALA A 101 -4.14 47.02 -35.77
C ALA A 101 -4.45 45.58 -35.34
N THR A 102 -4.04 45.20 -34.13
CA THR A 102 -4.24 43.85 -33.60
C THR A 102 -5.24 43.87 -32.46
N TYR A 103 -6.26 43.02 -32.57
CA TYR A 103 -7.24 42.72 -31.55
C TYR A 103 -6.88 41.43 -30.84
N THR A 104 -6.99 41.45 -29.52
CA THR A 104 -6.92 40.25 -28.69
C THR A 104 -8.33 39.76 -28.39
N ILE A 105 -8.60 38.49 -28.67
CA ILE A 105 -9.83 37.82 -28.25
C ILE A 105 -9.63 37.26 -26.84
N LEU A 106 -10.46 37.71 -25.90
CA LEU A 106 -10.49 37.23 -24.53
C LEU A 106 -11.67 36.26 -24.39
N SER A 107 -11.34 34.98 -24.20
CA SER A 107 -12.31 33.89 -24.07
C SER A 107 -11.99 33.06 -22.84
N GLU A 108 -13.03 32.61 -22.14
CA GLU A 108 -12.89 31.55 -21.14
C GLU A 108 -13.05 30.18 -21.82
N PRO A 109 -12.08 29.26 -21.74
CA PRO A 109 -12.20 27.96 -22.40
C PRO A 109 -13.23 27.06 -21.70
N LEU A 110 -14.07 26.37 -22.48
CA LEU A 110 -14.98 25.31 -22.05
C LEU A 110 -14.40 23.95 -22.48
N GLN A 111 -14.10 23.08 -21.51
CA GLN A 111 -13.65 21.71 -21.76
C GLN A 111 -14.78 20.74 -21.44
N LEU A 112 -15.40 20.16 -22.48
CA LEU A 112 -16.59 19.31 -22.35
C LEU A 112 -16.28 17.90 -21.83
N ASN A 113 -15.04 17.46 -21.95
CA ASN A 113 -14.57 16.16 -21.48
C ASN A 113 -13.99 16.22 -20.06
N THR A 114 -14.46 17.14 -19.20
CA THR A 114 -13.91 17.31 -17.84
C THR A 114 -14.89 16.93 -16.74
N ILE A 115 -14.33 16.62 -15.58
CA ILE A 115 -15.07 16.57 -14.31
C ILE A 115 -14.81 17.87 -13.57
N THR A 116 -15.87 18.60 -13.22
CA THR A 116 -15.76 19.93 -12.59
C THR A 116 -16.07 19.93 -11.09
N ASP A 117 -16.78 18.91 -10.60
CA ASP A 117 -16.97 18.61 -9.18
C ASP A 117 -16.90 17.11 -8.98
N PHE A 118 -16.32 16.67 -7.86
CA PHE A 118 -16.24 15.26 -7.51
C PHE A 118 -16.22 15.09 -6.00
N SER A 119 -17.02 14.16 -5.50
CA SER A 119 -17.04 13.77 -4.10
C SER A 119 -17.50 12.33 -3.96
N ILE A 120 -17.19 11.71 -2.82
CA ILE A 120 -17.76 10.41 -2.45
C ILE A 120 -18.51 10.52 -1.13
N ARG A 121 -19.48 9.63 -0.92
CA ARG A 121 -20.10 9.41 0.39
C ARG A 121 -19.49 8.18 1.03
N ILE A 122 -18.94 8.35 2.23
CA ILE A 122 -18.41 7.26 3.07
C ILE A 122 -19.20 7.17 4.38
N ILE A 123 -19.00 6.08 5.13
CA ILE A 123 -19.54 5.91 6.48
C ILE A 123 -18.37 5.62 7.41
N GLN A 124 -18.25 6.41 8.49
CA GLN A 124 -17.31 6.16 9.60
C GLN A 124 -18.09 6.29 10.90
N HIS A 125 -17.92 5.34 11.82
CA HIS A 125 -18.66 5.32 13.10
C HIS A 125 -20.17 5.45 12.90
N GLU A 126 -20.73 4.68 11.97
CA GLU A 126 -22.15 4.71 11.58
C GLU A 126 -22.65 6.08 11.05
N THR A 127 -21.73 7.04 10.84
CA THR A 127 -22.05 8.40 10.44
C THR A 127 -21.65 8.62 8.97
N PRO A 128 -22.60 8.99 8.10
CA PRO A 128 -22.27 9.32 6.72
C PRO A 128 -21.50 10.64 6.60
N GLN A 129 -20.45 10.65 5.78
CA GLN A 129 -19.64 11.83 5.49
C GLN A 129 -19.48 12.04 3.98
N LYS A 130 -19.53 13.30 3.55
CA LYS A 130 -19.17 13.70 2.18
C LYS A 130 -17.68 14.04 2.16
N ILE A 131 -16.91 13.33 1.34
CA ILE A 131 -15.49 13.61 1.11
C ILE A 131 -15.37 14.34 -0.22
N GLN A 132 -14.97 15.60 -0.16
CA GLN A 132 -14.79 16.42 -1.36
C GLN A 132 -13.44 16.10 -2.01
N GLY A 133 -13.44 15.89 -3.33
CA GLY A 133 -12.25 15.67 -4.13
C GLY A 133 -11.55 16.98 -4.48
N VAL A 134 -10.22 16.97 -4.45
CA VAL A 134 -9.39 18.03 -5.05
C VAL A 134 -9.04 17.60 -6.47
N ILE A 135 -9.56 18.32 -7.45
CA ILE A 135 -9.34 18.07 -8.88
C ILE A 135 -8.12 18.89 -9.33
N ASP A 136 -7.10 18.20 -9.85
CA ASP A 136 -5.98 18.81 -10.57
C ASP A 136 -6.09 18.44 -12.04
N ASP A 137 -6.63 19.37 -12.82
CA ASP A 137 -6.86 19.18 -14.26
C ASP A 137 -5.59 19.09 -15.10
N LYS A 138 -4.43 19.55 -14.57
CA LYS A 138 -3.15 19.49 -15.30
C LYS A 138 -2.53 18.11 -15.20
N SER A 139 -2.59 17.51 -14.01
CA SER A 139 -2.13 16.13 -13.79
C SER A 139 -3.24 15.09 -14.05
N SER A 140 -4.46 15.54 -14.32
CA SER A 140 -5.67 14.71 -14.43
C SER A 140 -5.85 13.78 -13.21
N THR A 141 -5.68 14.33 -12.01
CA THR A 141 -5.88 13.58 -10.77
C THR A 141 -7.02 14.15 -9.93
N ILE A 142 -7.75 13.26 -9.25
CA ILE A 142 -8.74 13.63 -8.24
C ILE A 142 -8.34 12.97 -6.93
N THR A 143 -7.96 13.76 -5.94
CA THR A 143 -7.53 13.23 -4.63
C THR A 143 -8.62 13.46 -3.59
N LEU A 144 -9.12 12.36 -3.00
CA LEU A 144 -10.08 12.37 -1.89
C LEU A 144 -9.31 12.16 -0.58
N LYS A 145 -9.16 13.22 0.22
CA LYS A 145 -8.49 13.14 1.53
C LYS A 145 -9.51 13.03 2.65
N VAL A 146 -9.48 11.91 3.38
CA VAL A 146 -10.36 11.72 4.53
C VAL A 146 -9.70 12.36 5.77
N PRO A 147 -10.45 13.11 6.61
CA PRO A 147 -9.86 13.82 7.74
C PRO A 147 -9.30 12.94 8.86
N SER A 148 -9.81 11.70 9.00
CA SER A 148 -9.34 10.72 9.97
C SER A 148 -8.91 9.44 9.27
N ASN A 149 -8.06 8.67 9.96
CA ASN A 149 -7.66 7.32 9.53
C ASN A 149 -8.60 6.24 10.09
N ASP A 150 -9.78 6.61 10.59
CA ASP A 150 -10.72 5.64 11.15
C ASP A 150 -11.32 4.75 10.06
N TRP A 151 -11.76 3.57 10.46
CA TRP A 151 -12.32 2.57 9.55
C TRP A 151 -13.51 3.12 8.76
N ILE A 152 -13.47 2.93 7.45
CA ILE A 152 -14.56 3.25 6.52
C ILE A 152 -15.34 1.97 6.22
N ASP A 153 -16.63 1.99 6.52
CA ASP A 153 -17.54 0.89 6.19
C ASP A 153 -17.87 0.89 4.69
N ASP A 154 -17.93 -0.32 4.11
CA ASP A 154 -18.29 -0.59 2.72
C ASP A 154 -17.57 0.29 1.68
N VAL A 155 -16.27 0.58 1.91
CA VAL A 155 -15.44 1.38 0.99
C VAL A 155 -15.37 0.76 -0.42
N GLU A 156 -15.57 -0.54 -0.53
CA GLU A 156 -15.65 -1.28 -1.80
C GLU A 156 -16.96 -1.02 -2.59
N LYS A 157 -17.90 -0.28 -2.01
CA LYS A 157 -19.20 0.08 -2.60
C LYS A 157 -19.50 1.58 -2.47
N ALA A 158 -18.49 2.42 -2.24
CA ALA A 158 -18.72 3.85 -2.09
C ALA A 158 -19.26 4.46 -3.40
N ILE A 159 -20.13 5.46 -3.27
CA ILE A 159 -20.83 6.10 -4.38
C ILE A 159 -20.27 7.51 -4.59
N ALA A 160 -19.88 7.80 -5.82
CA ALA A 160 -19.44 9.14 -6.24
C ALA A 160 -20.61 10.04 -6.61
N THR A 161 -20.51 11.32 -6.27
CA THR A 161 -21.28 12.41 -6.86
C THR A 161 -20.31 13.31 -7.61
N PHE A 162 -20.55 13.50 -8.90
CA PHE A 162 -19.72 14.32 -9.79
C PHE A 162 -20.56 15.13 -10.78
N THR A 163 -19.93 16.15 -11.36
CA THR A 163 -20.49 17.00 -12.43
C THR A 163 -19.62 16.88 -13.69
N SER A 164 -20.22 16.53 -14.81
CA SER A 164 -19.56 16.46 -16.13
C SER A 164 -20.61 16.63 -17.24
N GLU A 165 -20.23 17.29 -18.33
CA GLU A 165 -21.04 17.37 -19.56
C GLU A 165 -20.89 16.11 -20.43
N GLY A 166 -19.77 15.40 -20.28
CA GLY A 166 -19.48 14.18 -21.02
C GLY A 166 -20.02 12.91 -20.37
N LEU A 167 -20.07 11.83 -21.15
CA LEU A 167 -20.33 10.49 -20.66
C LEU A 167 -19.15 10.01 -19.80
N VAL A 168 -19.42 9.66 -18.54
CA VAL A 168 -18.38 9.17 -17.61
C VAL A 168 -18.43 7.65 -17.50
N LYS A 169 -17.26 6.99 -17.60
CA LYS A 169 -17.08 5.55 -17.46
C LYS A 169 -15.91 5.19 -16.55
N ILE A 170 -15.92 3.98 -16.01
CA ILE A 170 -14.74 3.29 -15.46
C ILE A 170 -14.63 1.96 -16.19
N GLY A 171 -13.55 1.77 -16.96
CA GLY A 171 -13.51 0.71 -17.98
C GLY A 171 -14.74 0.82 -18.90
N ASP A 172 -15.50 -0.26 -19.04
CA ASP A 172 -16.71 -0.29 -19.85
C ASP A 172 -17.99 0.13 -19.10
N VAL A 173 -17.91 0.34 -17.78
CA VAL A 173 -19.07 0.60 -16.94
C VAL A 173 -19.42 2.08 -16.92
N LYS A 174 -20.62 2.42 -17.42
CA LYS A 174 -21.19 3.77 -17.33
C LYS A 174 -21.41 4.16 -15.86
N GLN A 175 -20.90 5.33 -15.50
CA GLN A 175 -21.05 5.92 -14.18
C GLN A 175 -22.23 6.89 -14.16
N ILE A 176 -23.12 6.72 -13.19
CA ILE A 176 -24.24 7.64 -12.93
C ILE A 176 -23.94 8.33 -11.61
N SER A 177 -23.80 9.66 -11.65
CA SER A 177 -23.55 10.51 -10.49
C SER A 177 -24.58 10.25 -9.40
N GLY A 178 -24.12 10.03 -8.16
CA GLY A 178 -24.93 9.73 -6.99
C GLY A 178 -25.55 8.32 -6.97
N THR A 179 -25.22 7.44 -7.92
CA THR A 179 -25.88 6.12 -8.06
C THR A 179 -24.91 4.95 -8.19
N THR A 180 -23.91 5.01 -9.07
CA THR A 180 -23.06 3.85 -9.35
C THR A 180 -22.03 3.63 -8.22
N PRO A 181 -22.02 2.45 -7.56
CA PRO A 181 -21.01 2.12 -6.54
C PRO A 181 -19.71 1.66 -7.19
N ASN A 182 -18.58 2.01 -6.57
CA ASN A 182 -17.25 1.57 -7.00
C ASN A 182 -16.37 1.21 -5.80
N ASP A 183 -15.32 0.43 -6.06
CA ASP A 183 -14.35 0.02 -5.07
C ASP A 183 -13.19 1.03 -4.98
N TYR A 184 -13.11 1.78 -3.89
CA TYR A 184 -12.09 2.80 -3.67
C TYR A 184 -10.86 2.31 -2.89
N ARG A 185 -10.72 1.00 -2.69
CA ARG A 185 -9.50 0.41 -2.12
C ARG A 185 -8.30 0.52 -3.07
N ASN A 186 -8.56 0.69 -4.37
CA ASN A 186 -7.54 0.96 -5.39
C ASN A 186 -7.81 2.28 -6.10
N GLU A 187 -6.83 2.76 -6.86
CA GLU A 187 -7.04 3.87 -7.79
C GLU A 187 -8.05 3.50 -8.88
N LEU A 188 -8.94 4.42 -9.22
CA LEU A 188 -9.95 4.25 -10.26
C LEU A 188 -9.68 5.23 -11.40
N ILE A 189 -9.78 4.75 -12.64
CA ILE A 189 -9.66 5.60 -13.82
C ILE A 189 -11.06 5.96 -14.33
N TYR A 190 -11.41 7.25 -14.19
CA TYR A 190 -12.65 7.81 -14.70
C TYR A 190 -12.40 8.41 -16.07
N THR A 191 -12.97 7.82 -17.12
CA THR A 191 -12.88 8.33 -18.50
C THR A 191 -14.12 9.13 -18.82
N VAL A 192 -13.95 10.40 -19.16
CA VAL A 192 -15.00 11.28 -19.67
C VAL A 192 -14.90 11.33 -21.19
N THR A 193 -15.99 11.01 -21.88
CA THR A 193 -16.11 11.15 -23.35
C THR A 193 -17.14 12.22 -23.66
N ALA A 194 -16.73 13.31 -24.31
CA ALA A 194 -17.64 14.34 -24.79
C ALA A 194 -18.36 13.90 -26.08
N GLU A 195 -19.35 14.67 -26.53
CA GLU A 195 -20.13 14.36 -27.75
C GLU A 195 -19.30 14.33 -29.04
N ASP A 196 -18.16 15.01 -29.05
CA ASP A 196 -17.22 15.03 -30.18
C ASP A 196 -16.19 13.89 -30.13
N ASP A 197 -16.44 12.88 -29.30
CA ASP A 197 -15.57 11.74 -29.03
C ASP A 197 -14.23 12.10 -28.35
N SER A 198 -14.00 13.37 -27.97
CA SER A 198 -12.81 13.73 -27.18
C SER A 198 -12.88 13.10 -25.80
N GLN A 199 -11.74 12.55 -25.34
CA GLN A 199 -11.64 11.84 -24.07
C GLN A 199 -10.65 12.50 -23.12
N LYS A 200 -10.96 12.43 -21.83
CA LYS A 200 -10.02 12.72 -20.74
C LYS A 200 -10.18 11.68 -19.66
N GLU A 201 -9.07 11.16 -19.16
CA GLU A 201 -9.03 10.22 -18.05
C GLU A 201 -8.59 10.94 -16.79
N TYR A 202 -9.25 10.65 -15.67
CA TYR A 202 -8.90 11.11 -14.34
C TYR A 202 -8.51 9.92 -13.46
N THR A 203 -7.30 9.95 -12.89
CA THR A 203 -6.91 9.02 -11.84
C THR A 203 -7.50 9.51 -10.51
N VAL A 204 -8.50 8.78 -10.01
CA VAL A 204 -9.18 9.07 -8.75
C VAL A 204 -8.60 8.17 -7.66
N ARG A 205 -8.12 8.77 -6.57
CA ARG A 205 -7.58 8.04 -5.43
C ARG A 205 -8.18 8.51 -4.12
N LEU A 206 -8.51 7.55 -3.26
CA LEU A 206 -8.84 7.77 -1.86
C LEU A 206 -7.55 7.70 -1.04
N VAL A 207 -7.35 8.63 -0.11
CA VAL A 207 -6.16 8.65 0.77
C VAL A 207 -6.58 8.24 2.18
N VAL A 208 -6.51 6.93 2.45
CA VAL A 208 -6.84 6.28 3.73
C VAL A 208 -6.02 5.00 3.91
N PRO A 209 -5.95 4.41 5.12
CA PRO A 209 -5.24 3.14 5.30
C PRO A 209 -5.83 1.99 4.47
N GLN A 210 -7.13 2.00 4.17
CA GLN A 210 -7.79 0.99 3.32
C GLN A 210 -7.43 1.06 1.83
N SER A 211 -6.64 2.06 1.41
CA SER A 211 -6.24 2.28 0.00
C SER A 211 -4.72 2.39 -0.20
N THR A 212 -3.92 1.90 0.76
CA THR A 212 -2.44 1.92 0.65
C THR A 212 -1.89 0.86 -0.32
N GLY A 213 -2.73 -0.06 -0.77
CA GLY A 213 -2.35 -1.24 -1.55
C GLY A 213 -1.95 -2.45 -0.69
N LEU A 214 -1.88 -2.29 0.64
CA LEU A 214 -1.72 -3.41 1.57
C LEU A 214 -3.08 -3.99 1.97
N PRO A 215 -3.17 -5.29 2.26
CA PRO A 215 -4.35 -5.86 2.89
C PRO A 215 -4.62 -5.22 4.25
N VAL A 216 -5.87 -5.13 4.64
CA VAL A 216 -6.31 -4.49 5.88
C VAL A 216 -6.99 -5.50 6.77
N ILE A 217 -6.54 -5.59 8.02
CA ILE A 217 -7.16 -6.40 9.06
C ILE A 217 -7.86 -5.46 10.06
N LYS A 218 -9.14 -5.73 10.31
CA LYS A 218 -9.92 -5.10 11.36
C LYS A 218 -10.29 -6.13 12.41
N ILE A 219 -10.07 -5.78 13.67
CA ILE A 219 -10.55 -6.52 14.83
C ILE A 219 -11.49 -5.63 15.62
N ASP A 220 -12.75 -6.06 15.78
CA ASP A 220 -13.71 -5.39 16.65
C ASP A 220 -13.95 -6.27 17.89
N THR A 221 -13.48 -5.83 19.06
CA THR A 221 -13.73 -6.52 20.32
C THR A 221 -15.16 -6.30 20.77
N LYS A 222 -15.75 -7.31 21.41
CA LYS A 222 -17.11 -7.23 21.94
C LYS A 222 -17.23 -6.02 22.87
N ASN A 223 -18.18 -5.12 22.58
CA ASN A 223 -18.42 -3.88 23.32
C ASN A 223 -17.19 -2.95 23.41
N ASN A 224 -16.29 -2.97 22.41
CA ASN A 224 -15.04 -2.20 22.40
C ASN A 224 -14.15 -2.47 23.63
N ALA A 225 -14.19 -3.70 24.14
CA ALA A 225 -13.38 -4.12 25.28
C ALA A 225 -11.88 -3.92 25.03
N VAL A 226 -11.18 -3.38 26.03
CA VAL A 226 -9.72 -3.18 26.01
C VAL A 226 -9.00 -4.52 26.20
N ILE A 227 -7.93 -4.75 25.44
CA ILE A 227 -7.03 -5.89 25.61
C ILE A 227 -6.01 -5.54 26.69
N ARG A 228 -6.12 -6.16 27.87
CA ARG A 228 -5.39 -5.75 29.08
C ARG A 228 -4.10 -6.51 29.33
N ASP A 229 -4.04 -7.74 28.86
CA ASP A 229 -2.98 -8.68 29.24
C ASP A 229 -2.73 -9.70 28.13
N LYS A 230 -1.84 -10.66 28.42
CA LYS A 230 -1.40 -11.68 27.48
C LYS A 230 -1.99 -13.04 27.81
N GLU A 231 -2.91 -13.16 28.76
CA GLU A 231 -3.37 -14.43 29.30
C GLU A 231 -4.83 -14.65 28.89
N ASN A 232 -5.62 -13.59 28.92
CA ASN A 232 -7.05 -13.63 28.74
C ASN A 232 -7.44 -13.18 27.32
N TYR A 233 -8.05 -14.08 26.57
CA TYR A 233 -8.64 -13.75 25.28
C TYR A 233 -9.91 -12.91 25.44
N VAL A 234 -9.96 -11.79 24.74
CA VAL A 234 -11.16 -10.98 24.56
C VAL A 234 -11.88 -11.46 23.29
N THR A 235 -13.19 -11.73 23.39
CA THR A 235 -14.01 -12.07 22.22
C THR A 235 -14.03 -10.92 21.23
N ALA A 236 -13.83 -11.22 19.95
CA ALA A 236 -13.77 -10.24 18.88
C ALA A 236 -14.28 -10.80 17.54
N ILE A 237 -14.46 -9.90 16.59
CA ILE A 237 -14.78 -10.19 15.20
C ILE A 237 -13.58 -9.77 14.34
N PHE A 238 -13.13 -10.68 13.48
CA PHE A 238 -12.06 -10.47 12.51
C PHE A 238 -12.65 -10.20 11.12
N THR A 239 -12.11 -9.17 10.46
CA THR A 239 -12.35 -8.88 9.05
C THR A 239 -11.00 -8.70 8.35
N LEU A 240 -10.83 -9.35 7.20
CA LEU A 240 -9.74 -9.12 6.25
C LEU A 240 -10.34 -8.50 4.99
N SER A 241 -9.79 -7.37 4.56
CA SER A 241 -10.12 -6.69 3.29
C SER A 241 -8.84 -6.50 2.49
N ASP A 242 -8.77 -7.10 1.31
CA ASP A 242 -7.62 -7.04 0.41
C ASP A 242 -8.05 -6.45 -0.93
N GLY A 243 -7.79 -5.15 -1.12
CA GLY A 243 -8.14 -4.46 -2.35
C GLY A 243 -7.39 -4.99 -3.57
N ALA A 244 -6.15 -5.46 -3.39
CA ALA A 244 -5.32 -5.97 -4.48
C ALA A 244 -5.71 -7.40 -4.87
N SER A 245 -6.25 -8.19 -3.93
CA SER A 245 -6.70 -9.56 -4.14
C SER A 245 -8.00 -9.85 -3.40
N PRO A 246 -9.16 -9.36 -3.90
CA PRO A 246 -10.45 -9.46 -3.20
C PRO A 246 -10.93 -10.88 -2.89
N GLU A 247 -10.37 -11.90 -3.54
CA GLU A 247 -10.58 -13.32 -3.20
C GLU A 247 -10.10 -13.68 -1.77
N ASN A 248 -9.21 -12.87 -1.18
CA ASN A 248 -8.77 -13.02 0.19
C ASN A 248 -9.75 -12.43 1.22
N ASP A 249 -10.78 -11.69 0.79
CA ASP A 249 -11.71 -11.03 1.71
C ASP A 249 -12.40 -12.04 2.65
N LEU A 250 -12.27 -11.80 3.95
CA LEU A 250 -12.95 -12.57 5.00
C LEU A 250 -13.75 -11.62 5.86
N LYS A 251 -15.07 -11.75 5.86
CA LYS A 251 -15.96 -10.92 6.67
C LYS A 251 -16.42 -11.65 7.93
N GLU A 252 -16.45 -10.91 9.03
CA GLU A 252 -17.14 -11.24 10.28
C GLU A 252 -16.80 -12.61 10.89
N LYS A 253 -15.51 -12.96 10.94
CA LYS A 253 -15.06 -14.21 11.58
C LYS A 253 -14.94 -14.05 13.08
N ALA A 254 -15.71 -14.84 13.85
CA ALA A 254 -15.57 -14.88 15.30
C ALA A 254 -14.16 -15.35 15.71
N THR A 255 -13.53 -14.62 16.61
CA THR A 255 -12.18 -14.89 17.10
C THR A 255 -12.01 -14.42 18.55
N GLY A 256 -10.93 -14.83 19.19
CA GLY A 256 -10.40 -14.21 20.41
C GLY A 256 -9.13 -13.43 20.08
N ILE A 257 -8.89 -12.32 20.78
CA ILE A 257 -7.64 -11.56 20.72
C ILE A 257 -7.06 -11.35 22.12
N ARG A 258 -5.74 -11.49 22.27
CA ARG A 258 -4.98 -11.13 23.48
C ARG A 258 -3.66 -10.47 23.13
N GLY A 259 -3.04 -9.81 24.10
CA GLY A 259 -1.67 -9.35 23.98
C GLY A 259 -0.70 -10.51 23.82
N ARG A 260 0.48 -10.24 23.25
CA ARG A 260 1.60 -11.20 23.23
C ARG A 260 2.94 -10.51 23.44
N GLY A 261 4.00 -11.32 23.41
CA GLY A 261 5.38 -10.85 23.56
C GLY A 261 5.77 -10.68 25.03
N ASN A 262 7.07 -10.58 25.29
CA ASN A 262 7.58 -10.32 26.62
C ASN A 262 7.85 -8.83 26.76
N THR A 263 9.06 -8.37 26.48
CA THR A 263 9.39 -6.92 26.50
C THR A 263 8.48 -6.11 25.57
N THR A 264 8.14 -6.64 24.40
CA THR A 264 7.31 -5.93 23.40
C THR A 264 5.90 -5.60 23.85
N TRP A 265 5.35 -6.34 24.83
CA TRP A 265 4.08 -5.98 25.46
C TRP A 265 4.16 -4.67 26.25
N GLY A 266 5.35 -4.25 26.68
CA GLY A 266 5.56 -2.97 27.36
C GLY A 266 5.51 -1.75 26.43
N TYR A 267 5.74 -1.92 25.12
CA TYR A 267 5.90 -0.80 24.19
C TYR A 267 4.58 -0.12 23.77
N PRO A 268 4.61 1.14 23.30
CA PRO A 268 3.39 1.86 22.90
C PRO A 268 2.53 1.11 21.87
N LYS A 269 3.15 0.49 20.85
CA LYS A 269 2.47 -0.31 19.84
C LYS A 269 2.53 -1.78 20.22
N LYS A 270 1.37 -2.38 20.51
CA LYS A 270 1.27 -3.73 21.06
C LYS A 270 1.18 -4.80 19.96
N PRO A 271 1.89 -5.94 20.09
CA PRO A 271 1.65 -7.12 19.27
C PRO A 271 0.49 -7.95 19.84
N TYR A 272 -0.21 -8.69 18.97
CA TYR A 272 -1.39 -9.46 19.35
C TYR A 272 -1.33 -10.92 18.87
N ARG A 273 -2.01 -11.81 19.58
CA ARG A 273 -2.31 -13.18 19.14
C ARG A 273 -3.81 -13.34 18.99
N LEU A 274 -4.21 -13.93 17.87
CA LEU A 274 -5.59 -14.32 17.56
C LEU A 274 -5.80 -15.81 17.85
N LYS A 275 -7.02 -16.18 18.25
CA LYS A 275 -7.44 -17.57 18.42
C LYS A 275 -8.88 -17.76 17.95
N PHE A 276 -9.05 -18.45 16.84
CA PHE A 276 -10.35 -18.81 16.28
C PHE A 276 -10.84 -20.14 16.87
N ASP A 277 -12.16 -20.30 17.02
CA ASP A 277 -12.76 -21.53 17.54
C ASP A 277 -12.55 -22.73 16.61
N LYS A 278 -12.54 -22.45 15.30
CA LYS A 278 -12.29 -23.41 14.21
C LYS A 278 -11.05 -22.98 13.43
N LYS A 279 -10.41 -23.93 12.74
CA LYS A 279 -9.29 -23.61 11.85
C LYS A 279 -9.81 -22.73 10.70
N VAL A 280 -9.04 -21.71 10.35
CA VAL A 280 -9.33 -20.78 9.26
C VAL A 280 -8.08 -20.67 8.39
N SER A 281 -8.26 -20.67 7.07
CA SER A 281 -7.23 -20.31 6.09
C SER A 281 -7.29 -18.81 5.83
N ILE A 282 -6.17 -18.11 5.97
CA ILE A 282 -6.07 -16.66 5.79
C ILE A 282 -4.94 -16.41 4.77
N PHE A 283 -5.18 -15.57 3.76
CA PHE A 283 -4.26 -15.38 2.61
C PHE A 283 -3.93 -16.66 1.82
N GLY A 284 -4.82 -17.65 1.84
CA GLY A 284 -4.56 -18.96 1.23
C GLY A 284 -3.53 -19.84 1.97
N LEU A 285 -3.04 -19.39 3.13
CA LEU A 285 -2.12 -20.15 3.96
C LEU A 285 -2.83 -21.33 4.62
N GLY A 286 -2.06 -22.37 4.98
CA GLY A 286 -2.59 -23.55 5.64
C GLY A 286 -3.44 -23.22 6.87
N GLU A 287 -4.56 -23.92 7.03
CA GLU A 287 -5.56 -23.60 8.04
C GLU A 287 -5.03 -23.75 9.48
N ALA A 288 -5.32 -22.78 10.34
CA ALA A 288 -4.93 -22.82 11.75
C ALA A 288 -5.93 -22.08 12.63
N LYS A 289 -5.92 -22.39 13.93
CA LYS A 289 -6.71 -21.64 14.92
C LYS A 289 -5.99 -20.40 15.44
N SER A 290 -4.66 -20.37 15.43
CA SER A 290 -3.88 -19.26 16.01
C SER A 290 -3.04 -18.55 14.97
N TRP A 291 -3.07 -17.22 15.05
CA TRP A 291 -2.39 -16.30 14.16
C TRP A 291 -1.82 -15.14 14.97
N VAL A 292 -0.83 -14.45 14.42
CA VAL A 292 -0.08 -13.41 15.12
C VAL A 292 -0.07 -12.13 14.30
N LEU A 293 -0.24 -11.01 15.00
CA LEU A 293 0.03 -9.66 14.50
C LEU A 293 1.29 -9.13 15.19
N LEU A 294 2.40 -9.10 14.45
CA LEU A 294 3.67 -8.54 14.88
C LEU A 294 3.65 -7.02 14.67
N ALA A 295 3.90 -6.27 15.73
CA ALA A 295 3.93 -4.80 15.69
C ALA A 295 5.21 -4.24 15.06
N ASN A 296 6.30 -5.03 15.06
CA ASN A 296 7.66 -4.65 14.65
C ASN A 296 8.08 -3.28 15.21
N TYR A 297 7.78 -2.99 16.48
CA TYR A 297 7.95 -1.66 17.06
C TYR A 297 9.41 -1.22 17.20
N LEU A 298 10.31 -2.17 17.49
CA LEU A 298 11.75 -1.90 17.60
C LEU A 298 12.45 -1.81 16.26
N ASP A 299 11.86 -2.37 15.21
CA ASP A 299 12.45 -2.45 13.88
C ASP A 299 12.13 -1.17 13.10
N PRO A 300 13.13 -0.31 12.81
CA PRO A 300 12.91 0.96 12.12
C PRO A 300 12.54 0.78 10.64
N THR A 301 12.70 -0.44 10.10
CA THR A 301 12.39 -0.80 8.70
C THR A 301 11.05 -1.51 8.56
N PHE A 302 10.50 -2.03 9.65
CA PHE A 302 9.33 -2.90 9.72
C PHE A 302 9.40 -4.24 8.96
N ILE A 303 10.52 -4.54 8.30
CA ILE A 303 10.69 -5.70 7.41
C ILE A 303 11.74 -6.71 7.88
N MET A 304 12.43 -6.51 9.01
CA MET A 304 13.53 -7.40 9.45
C MET A 304 13.06 -8.86 9.61
N ASN A 305 11.95 -9.08 10.31
CA ASN A 305 11.34 -10.41 10.42
C ASN A 305 10.97 -10.97 9.03
N THR A 306 10.35 -10.15 8.18
CA THR A 306 9.97 -10.53 6.81
C THR A 306 11.18 -10.96 5.97
N VAL A 307 12.26 -10.19 6.01
CA VAL A 307 13.52 -10.50 5.31
C VAL A 307 14.11 -11.81 5.83
N THR A 308 14.14 -12.01 7.15
CA THR A 308 14.65 -13.26 7.72
C THR A 308 13.81 -14.47 7.31
N PHE A 309 12.49 -14.35 7.34
CA PHE A 309 11.61 -15.44 6.90
C PHE A 309 11.80 -15.73 5.41
N GLU A 310 11.93 -14.71 4.57
CA GLU A 310 12.24 -14.89 3.14
C GLU A 310 13.59 -15.58 2.91
N ILE A 311 14.62 -15.23 3.68
CA ILE A 311 15.91 -15.96 3.64
C ILE A 311 15.70 -17.42 4.04
N GLY A 312 14.93 -17.69 5.10
CA GLY A 312 14.58 -19.04 5.54
C GLY A 312 13.92 -19.88 4.46
N HIS A 313 12.95 -19.31 3.72
CA HIS A 313 12.32 -19.95 2.57
C HIS A 313 13.33 -20.25 1.46
N ARG A 314 14.24 -19.32 1.17
CA ARG A 314 15.25 -19.48 0.11
C ARG A 314 16.29 -20.55 0.40
N VAL A 315 16.68 -20.71 1.66
CA VAL A 315 17.59 -21.80 2.07
C VAL A 315 16.85 -23.13 2.29
N GLY A 316 15.51 -23.11 2.26
CA GLY A 316 14.69 -24.32 2.39
C GLY A 316 14.49 -24.78 3.82
N LEU A 317 14.58 -23.88 4.81
CA LEU A 317 14.30 -24.21 6.21
C LEU A 317 12.82 -24.60 6.37
N PRO A 318 12.51 -25.82 6.83
CA PRO A 318 11.13 -26.26 7.01
C PRO A 318 10.38 -25.38 8.00
N TYR A 319 9.08 -25.24 7.76
CA TYR A 319 8.15 -24.55 8.66
C TYR A 319 8.48 -23.09 8.92
N THR A 320 9.31 -22.46 8.08
CA THR A 320 9.51 -21.02 8.10
C THR A 320 8.18 -20.30 7.88
N ASN A 321 7.88 -19.33 8.73
CA ASN A 321 6.64 -18.57 8.67
C ASN A 321 6.53 -17.72 7.40
N HIS A 322 5.30 -17.37 7.01
CA HIS A 322 5.03 -16.35 6.01
C HIS A 322 4.92 -14.97 6.69
N ALA A 323 5.04 -13.90 5.91
CA ALA A 323 4.91 -12.53 6.40
C ALA A 323 4.00 -11.72 5.47
N HIS A 324 2.78 -11.45 5.90
CA HIS A 324 1.87 -10.55 5.20
C HIS A 324 1.87 -9.19 5.88
N HIS A 325 2.37 -8.16 5.20
CA HIS A 325 2.25 -6.79 5.68
C HIS A 325 0.80 -6.33 5.56
N VAL A 326 0.25 -5.80 6.64
CA VAL A 326 -1.15 -5.39 6.71
C VAL A 326 -1.30 -4.04 7.40
N GLU A 327 -2.35 -3.31 7.04
CA GLU A 327 -2.86 -2.20 7.83
C GLU A 327 -3.79 -2.73 8.91
N PHE A 328 -3.59 -2.33 10.17
CA PHE A 328 -4.35 -2.88 11.30
C PHE A 328 -5.30 -1.86 11.93
N PHE A 329 -6.54 -2.28 12.16
CA PHE A 329 -7.57 -1.52 12.88
C PHE A 329 -8.06 -2.32 14.10
N LEU A 330 -8.17 -1.65 15.23
CA LEU A 330 -8.77 -2.18 16.45
C LEU A 330 -9.94 -1.29 16.87
N ASN A 331 -11.16 -1.85 16.91
CA ASN A 331 -12.40 -1.12 17.26
C ASN A 331 -12.60 0.13 16.39
N GLY A 332 -12.39 0.00 15.08
CA GLY A 332 -12.48 1.10 14.11
C GLY A 332 -11.33 2.11 14.14
N ILE A 333 -10.38 2.01 15.08
CA ILE A 333 -9.24 2.93 15.20
C ILE A 333 -7.98 2.31 14.58
N TYR A 334 -7.35 3.04 13.67
CA TYR A 334 -6.12 2.63 13.01
C TYR A 334 -4.94 2.52 14.01
N GLN A 335 -4.23 1.40 13.93
CA GLN A 335 -3.12 1.03 14.82
C GLN A 335 -1.74 1.07 14.11
N GLY A 336 -1.71 1.37 12.81
CA GLY A 336 -0.50 1.33 11.99
C GLY A 336 -0.34 0.02 11.21
N SER A 337 0.82 -0.11 10.54
CA SER A 337 1.21 -1.31 9.80
C SER A 337 1.67 -2.45 10.71
N TYR A 338 1.30 -3.69 10.41
CA TYR A 338 1.69 -4.89 11.16
C TYR A 338 2.18 -5.96 10.17
N VAL A 339 2.87 -6.99 10.69
CA VAL A 339 3.07 -8.24 9.96
C VAL A 339 2.12 -9.30 10.53
N PHE A 340 1.22 -9.79 9.68
CA PHE A 340 0.37 -10.94 9.97
C PHE A 340 1.11 -12.22 9.58
N THR A 341 1.19 -13.16 10.52
CA THR A 341 1.95 -14.40 10.37
C THR A 341 1.35 -15.53 11.21
N GLU A 342 1.79 -16.75 10.94
CA GLU A 342 1.47 -17.93 11.72
C GLU A 342 1.93 -17.81 13.19
N GLN A 343 1.21 -18.45 14.11
CA GLN A 343 1.80 -18.80 15.40
C GLN A 343 2.75 -19.99 15.20
N VAL A 344 3.96 -19.93 15.77
CA VAL A 344 4.82 -21.12 15.88
C VAL A 344 4.17 -22.09 16.87
N GLN A 345 3.74 -23.24 16.36
CA GLN A 345 3.05 -24.28 17.12
C GLN A 345 3.04 -25.60 16.36
N ALA A 346 2.73 -26.69 17.06
CA ALA A 346 2.37 -27.96 16.44
C ALA A 346 1.05 -27.82 15.67
N ASP A 347 1.08 -28.21 14.39
CA ASP A 347 -0.10 -28.40 13.54
C ASP A 347 0.35 -29.07 12.23
N LYS A 348 -0.56 -29.82 11.59
CA LYS A 348 -0.36 -30.45 10.28
C LYS A 348 0.15 -29.47 9.21
N GLN A 349 -0.26 -28.21 9.24
CA GLN A 349 0.14 -27.16 8.29
C GLN A 349 1.16 -26.17 8.87
N ARG A 350 1.74 -26.49 10.04
CA ARG A 350 2.81 -25.74 10.71
C ARG A 350 3.92 -26.74 11.04
N VAL A 351 4.45 -26.73 12.26
CA VAL A 351 5.36 -27.77 12.72
C VAL A 351 4.59 -29.08 12.82
N ASN A 352 4.65 -29.88 11.76
CA ASN A 352 3.87 -31.10 11.63
C ASN A 352 4.54 -32.24 12.39
N ILE A 353 4.20 -32.34 13.67
CA ILE A 353 4.69 -33.35 14.61
C ILE A 353 3.51 -34.15 15.20
N ASP A 354 3.79 -35.39 15.60
CA ASP A 354 2.88 -36.27 16.33
C ASP A 354 3.07 -36.08 17.85
N GLU A 355 2.10 -35.43 18.50
CA GLU A 355 2.17 -35.03 19.91
C GLU A 355 2.30 -36.21 20.90
N ASP A 356 2.12 -37.46 20.46
CA ASP A 356 2.33 -38.64 21.32
C ASP A 356 3.82 -38.93 21.58
N ASP A 357 4.67 -38.76 20.57
CA ASP A 357 6.07 -39.21 20.52
C ASP A 357 7.08 -38.17 20.02
N ASP A 358 6.61 -37.06 19.46
CA ASP A 358 7.41 -35.96 18.93
C ASP A 358 7.44 -34.78 19.91
N PHE A 359 8.32 -33.81 19.66
CA PHE A 359 8.32 -32.58 20.45
C PHE A 359 8.68 -31.34 19.62
N LEU A 360 8.18 -30.20 20.10
CA LEU A 360 8.60 -28.85 19.73
C LEU A 360 9.07 -28.14 21.01
N ILE A 361 10.30 -27.63 20.98
CA ILE A 361 10.90 -26.90 22.09
C ILE A 361 11.36 -25.51 21.64
N GLU A 362 11.53 -24.63 22.62
CA GLU A 362 12.08 -23.29 22.46
C GLU A 362 13.20 -23.11 23.49
N LEU A 363 14.40 -22.78 23.02
CA LEU A 363 15.47 -22.29 23.88
C LEU A 363 15.18 -20.81 24.17
N ASP A 364 14.77 -20.53 25.40
CA ASP A 364 14.42 -19.18 25.83
C ASP A 364 14.74 -18.92 27.30
N SER A 365 15.60 -17.92 27.53
CA SER A 365 15.99 -17.38 28.83
C SER A 365 14.84 -16.91 29.74
N TYR A 366 13.67 -16.56 29.21
CA TYR A 366 12.47 -16.25 30.02
C TYR A 366 12.01 -17.46 30.85
N TYR A 367 12.24 -18.68 30.34
CA TYR A 367 12.07 -19.92 31.09
C TYR A 367 10.70 -20.01 31.80
N ASP A 368 9.63 -19.69 31.08
CA ASP A 368 8.29 -19.40 31.63
C ASP A 368 7.22 -20.44 31.26
N GLU A 369 7.55 -21.48 30.49
CA GLU A 369 6.61 -22.58 30.20
C GLU A 369 6.35 -23.48 31.42
N LEU A 370 5.25 -24.25 31.39
CA LEU A 370 4.92 -25.23 32.43
C LEU A 370 5.97 -26.35 32.49
N ILE A 371 6.29 -26.91 31.31
CA ILE A 371 7.29 -27.97 31.16
C ILE A 371 8.57 -27.36 30.62
N LYS A 372 9.63 -27.40 31.44
CA LYS A 372 10.92 -26.77 31.13
C LYS A 372 12.06 -27.36 31.94
N PHE A 373 13.25 -27.47 31.37
CA PHE A 373 14.43 -28.01 32.04
C PHE A 373 15.70 -27.28 31.57
N LYS A 374 16.80 -27.46 32.32
CA LYS A 374 18.11 -26.99 31.90
C LYS A 374 19.00 -28.18 31.55
N THR A 375 19.72 -28.04 30.45
CA THR A 375 20.66 -29.06 30.01
C THR A 375 21.84 -29.18 31.01
N PRO A 376 22.43 -30.37 31.18
CA PRO A 376 23.43 -30.61 32.22
C PRO A 376 24.75 -29.83 32.03
N PHE A 377 25.23 -29.61 30.81
CA PHE A 377 26.56 -29.04 30.55
C PHE A 377 26.52 -27.53 30.29
N LEU A 378 25.77 -27.07 29.29
CA LEU A 378 25.70 -25.67 28.88
C LEU A 378 24.64 -24.87 29.66
N LYS A 379 23.79 -25.55 30.45
CA LYS A 379 22.68 -24.95 31.19
C LYS A 379 21.68 -24.20 30.29
N LEU A 380 21.48 -24.69 29.06
CA LEU A 380 20.55 -24.10 28.10
C LEU A 380 19.12 -24.15 28.68
N PRO A 381 18.36 -23.04 28.60
CA PRO A 381 17.00 -22.98 29.12
C PRO A 381 16.01 -23.56 28.09
N VAL A 382 15.61 -24.81 28.28
CA VAL A 382 14.68 -25.50 27.38
C VAL A 382 13.25 -25.36 27.88
N ASN A 383 12.37 -24.83 27.03
CA ASN A 383 10.93 -24.75 27.24
C ASN A 383 10.21 -25.68 26.26
N VAL A 384 9.36 -26.60 26.74
CA VAL A 384 8.59 -27.49 25.88
C VAL A 384 7.31 -26.80 25.46
N LYS A 385 7.14 -26.60 24.15
CA LYS A 385 5.99 -25.92 23.54
C LYS A 385 4.92 -26.90 23.09
N SER A 386 5.32 -28.12 22.75
CA SER A 386 4.42 -29.21 22.36
C SER A 386 5.09 -30.55 22.63
N PRO A 387 4.34 -31.58 23.07
CA PRO A 387 2.91 -31.55 23.43
C PRO A 387 2.61 -30.73 24.69
N GLU A 388 1.37 -30.24 24.81
CA GLU A 388 0.83 -29.70 26.06
C GLU A 388 0.29 -30.86 26.92
N PRO A 389 0.46 -30.85 28.26
CA PRO A 389 -0.03 -31.93 29.11
C PRO A 389 -1.56 -31.92 29.22
N GLU A 390 -2.22 -33.05 28.95
CA GLU A 390 -3.67 -33.22 29.16
C GLU A 390 -4.02 -33.44 30.64
N ALA A 391 -3.14 -34.14 31.37
CA ALA A 391 -3.20 -34.31 32.80
C ALA A 391 -1.85 -34.02 33.47
N LYS A 392 -1.87 -33.77 34.78
CA LYS A 392 -0.66 -33.42 35.53
C LYS A 392 0.40 -34.53 35.50
N GLU A 393 -0.03 -35.79 35.46
CA GLU A 393 0.86 -36.94 35.31
C GLU A 393 1.66 -36.95 34.00
N ASP A 394 1.14 -36.34 32.93
CA ASP A 394 1.82 -36.28 31.62
C ASP A 394 3.04 -35.36 31.64
N GLU A 395 3.07 -34.36 32.53
CA GLU A 395 4.14 -33.37 32.59
C GLU A 395 5.54 -34.01 32.69
N ASN A 396 5.67 -35.05 33.51
CA ASN A 396 6.94 -35.75 33.71
C ASN A 396 7.32 -36.59 32.49
N ARG A 397 6.35 -37.26 31.86
CA ARG A 397 6.58 -38.08 30.64
C ARG A 397 7.04 -37.19 29.49
N ILE A 398 6.33 -36.09 29.24
CA ILE A 398 6.63 -35.12 28.18
C ILE A 398 7.99 -34.46 28.42
N ARG A 399 8.27 -34.06 29.67
CA ARG A 399 9.58 -33.53 30.06
C ARG A 399 10.69 -34.51 29.75
N GLN A 400 10.54 -35.77 30.17
CA GLN A 400 11.55 -36.81 30.00
C GLN A 400 11.81 -37.07 28.51
N LEU A 401 10.76 -37.13 27.69
CA LEU A 401 10.86 -37.29 26.23
C LEU A 401 11.79 -36.25 25.61
N ALA A 402 11.53 -34.95 25.84
CA ALA A 402 12.39 -33.90 25.30
C ALA A 402 13.78 -33.87 25.96
N GLN A 403 13.84 -34.11 27.28
CA GLN A 403 15.07 -34.02 28.05
C GLN A 403 16.10 -35.09 27.66
N ASP A 404 15.67 -36.32 27.40
CA ASP A 404 16.59 -37.40 27.02
C ASP A 404 17.32 -37.10 25.72
N PHE A 405 16.58 -36.73 24.67
CA PHE A 405 17.18 -36.43 23.36
C PHE A 405 18.08 -35.18 23.38
N ILE A 406 17.67 -34.13 24.08
CA ILE A 406 18.47 -32.89 24.14
C ILE A 406 19.72 -33.08 25.00
N ASN A 407 19.62 -33.81 26.11
CA ASN A 407 20.79 -34.11 26.93
C ASN A 407 21.75 -35.07 26.23
N GLU A 408 21.25 -36.04 25.46
CA GLU A 408 22.09 -36.94 24.65
C GLU A 408 22.85 -36.16 23.57
N LEU A 409 22.18 -35.23 22.87
CA LEU A 409 22.84 -34.34 21.93
C LEU A 409 23.91 -33.47 22.60
N GLU A 410 23.60 -32.91 23.77
CA GLU A 410 24.56 -32.09 24.52
C GLU A 410 25.75 -32.93 25.02
N GLU A 411 25.53 -34.13 25.55
CA GLU A 411 26.60 -35.05 25.96
C GLU A 411 27.48 -35.42 24.77
N ALA A 412 26.89 -35.74 23.62
CA ALA A 412 27.62 -36.06 22.40
C ALA A 412 28.53 -34.90 21.95
N MET A 413 28.18 -33.65 22.25
CA MET A 413 28.96 -32.48 21.84
C MET A 413 29.90 -31.93 22.92
N PHE A 414 29.48 -31.93 24.19
CA PHE A 414 30.10 -31.20 25.30
C PHE A 414 30.33 -32.06 26.55
N GLY A 415 29.95 -33.34 26.50
CA GLY A 415 30.14 -34.29 27.59
C GLY A 415 31.61 -34.41 28.01
N THR A 416 31.85 -34.71 29.29
CA THR A 416 33.23 -34.78 29.83
C THR A 416 34.10 -35.87 29.17
N THR A 417 33.46 -36.89 28.61
CA THR A 417 34.12 -37.96 27.83
C THR A 417 33.94 -37.80 26.33
N SER A 418 33.32 -36.71 25.87
CA SER A 418 33.12 -36.46 24.45
C SER A 418 34.44 -36.12 23.75
N ASN A 419 34.63 -36.67 22.56
CA ASN A 419 35.70 -36.32 21.63
C ASN A 419 35.16 -35.61 20.38
N PHE A 420 34.09 -34.81 20.54
CA PHE A 420 33.51 -34.01 19.45
C PHE A 420 34.58 -33.23 18.66
N PRO A 421 34.48 -33.13 17.32
CA PRO A 421 33.45 -33.72 16.45
C PRO A 421 33.74 -35.18 16.01
N GLU A 422 34.80 -35.82 16.53
CA GLU A 422 35.28 -37.11 16.03
C GLU A 422 34.35 -38.30 16.38
N ASN A 423 33.56 -38.23 17.46
CA ASN A 423 32.58 -39.29 17.77
C ASN A 423 31.53 -39.51 16.67
N LYS A 424 31.26 -38.48 15.84
CA LYS A 424 30.18 -38.45 14.84
C LYS A 424 28.76 -38.72 15.37
N HIS A 425 28.58 -39.11 16.63
CA HIS A 425 27.31 -39.47 17.25
C HIS A 425 26.31 -38.30 17.22
N TYR A 426 26.79 -37.06 17.38
CA TYR A 426 25.93 -35.88 17.21
C TYR A 426 25.21 -35.85 15.85
N LYS A 427 25.85 -36.35 14.77
CA LYS A 427 25.24 -36.41 13.43
C LYS A 427 24.09 -37.43 13.34
N GLU A 428 23.98 -38.35 14.30
CA GLU A 428 22.87 -39.28 14.41
C GLU A 428 21.68 -38.64 15.13
N LEU A 429 21.94 -37.62 15.96
CA LEU A 429 20.95 -36.96 16.82
C LEU A 429 20.38 -35.66 16.22
N ILE A 430 21.18 -34.88 15.49
CA ILE A 430 20.74 -33.63 14.84
C ILE A 430 20.90 -33.66 13.32
N ASP A 431 19.92 -33.12 12.61
CA ASP A 431 19.98 -32.92 11.17
C ASP A 431 20.94 -31.77 10.83
N ILE A 432 22.10 -32.15 10.29
CA ILE A 432 23.19 -31.23 9.99
C ILE A 432 22.80 -30.19 8.94
N ASN A 433 21.93 -30.52 7.99
CA ASN A 433 21.54 -29.55 6.96
C ASN A 433 20.70 -28.44 7.59
N THR A 434 19.67 -28.79 8.36
CA THR A 434 18.86 -27.76 9.05
C THR A 434 19.68 -26.94 10.04
N LEU A 435 20.66 -27.55 10.72
CA LEU A 435 21.57 -26.83 11.60
C LEU A 435 22.42 -25.81 10.83
N VAL A 436 23.03 -26.23 9.71
CA VAL A 436 23.85 -25.34 8.89
C VAL A 436 23.02 -24.21 8.31
N ASP A 437 21.86 -24.51 7.74
CA ASP A 437 20.98 -23.49 7.16
C ASP A 437 20.51 -22.49 8.23
N PHE A 438 20.12 -22.97 9.41
CA PHE A 438 19.73 -22.10 10.53
C PHE A 438 20.87 -21.18 10.99
N LEU A 439 22.09 -21.72 11.14
CA LEU A 439 23.27 -20.93 11.50
C LEU A 439 23.62 -19.91 10.40
N LEU A 440 23.52 -20.28 9.12
CA LEU A 440 23.75 -19.37 8.00
C LEU A 440 22.76 -18.21 8.00
N VAL A 441 21.47 -18.47 8.22
CA VAL A 441 20.46 -17.39 8.31
C VAL A 441 20.82 -16.44 9.45
N ASN A 442 21.09 -16.97 10.65
CA ASN A 442 21.46 -16.15 11.81
C ASN A 442 22.79 -15.39 11.62
N GLU A 443 23.75 -15.95 10.88
CA GLU A 443 25.00 -15.27 10.51
C GLU A 443 24.74 -14.11 9.56
N ILE A 444 23.96 -14.33 8.49
CA ILE A 444 23.61 -13.32 7.48
C ILE A 444 22.91 -12.13 8.13
N VAL A 445 21.90 -12.41 8.97
CA VAL A 445 21.16 -11.36 9.66
C VAL A 445 21.84 -10.96 10.96
N ARG A 446 23.05 -11.45 11.27
CA ARG A 446 23.80 -11.15 12.49
C ARG A 446 22.94 -11.17 13.77
N ASN A 447 22.21 -12.25 13.97
CA ASN A 447 21.42 -12.45 15.18
C ASN A 447 22.30 -12.91 16.34
N ASP A 448 22.75 -11.96 17.15
CA ASP A 448 23.57 -12.22 18.33
C ASP A 448 22.77 -12.80 19.51
N GLU A 449 21.43 -12.86 19.39
CA GLU A 449 20.55 -13.36 20.43
C GLU A 449 20.79 -14.85 20.76
N LEU A 450 21.32 -15.62 19.80
CA LEU A 450 21.70 -17.02 20.01
C LEU A 450 22.74 -17.24 21.13
N LYS A 451 23.54 -16.22 21.48
CA LYS A 451 24.49 -16.27 22.61
C LYS A 451 23.79 -16.32 23.98
N HIS A 452 22.53 -15.90 24.03
CA HIS A 452 21.69 -15.88 25.22
C HIS A 452 20.26 -16.27 24.79
N PRO A 453 20.08 -17.53 24.36
CA PRO A 453 19.02 -17.92 23.44
C PRO A 453 17.65 -17.48 23.93
N LYS A 454 16.91 -16.88 22.99
CA LYS A 454 15.51 -16.50 23.04
C LYS A 454 14.91 -16.85 21.68
N SER A 455 13.63 -17.18 21.65
CA SER A 455 12.90 -17.45 20.39
C SER A 455 13.57 -18.48 19.46
N THR A 456 14.37 -19.40 20.00
CA THR A 456 15.16 -20.36 19.22
C THR A 456 14.50 -21.72 19.26
N TYR A 457 13.82 -22.09 18.18
CA TYR A 457 13.01 -23.30 18.13
C TYR A 457 13.78 -24.52 17.62
N LEU A 458 13.45 -25.68 18.18
CA LEU A 458 13.87 -26.98 17.68
C LEU A 458 12.68 -27.94 17.72
N TYR A 459 12.62 -28.86 16.78
CA TYR A 459 11.63 -29.94 16.81
C TYR A 459 12.27 -31.27 16.47
N LYS A 460 11.62 -32.36 16.87
CA LYS A 460 12.05 -33.72 16.53
C LYS A 460 10.82 -34.57 16.26
N LYS A 461 10.88 -35.35 15.17
CA LYS A 461 9.94 -36.45 14.91
C LYS A 461 10.47 -37.76 15.47
N LYS A 462 9.61 -38.70 15.83
CA LYS A 462 9.94 -39.96 16.51
C LYS A 462 11.10 -40.71 15.86
N GLU A 463 10.99 -40.95 14.55
CA GLU A 463 12.00 -41.65 13.74
C GLU A 463 13.05 -40.70 13.11
N GLY A 464 12.99 -39.42 13.44
CA GLY A 464 13.85 -38.38 12.88
C GLY A 464 14.92 -37.88 13.84
N LYS A 465 15.75 -36.99 13.32
CA LYS A 465 16.73 -36.21 14.09
C LYS A 465 16.10 -34.93 14.60
N ILE A 466 16.74 -34.30 15.57
CA ILE A 466 16.45 -32.93 15.96
C ILE A 466 16.70 -32.03 14.75
N GLN A 467 15.80 -31.09 14.50
CA GLN A 467 15.90 -30.10 13.43
C GLN A 467 15.82 -28.70 14.03
N MET A 468 16.59 -27.77 13.49
CA MET A 468 16.55 -26.37 13.90
C MET A 468 15.38 -25.64 13.21
N GLY A 469 14.76 -24.71 13.92
CA GLY A 469 13.63 -23.92 13.47
C GLY A 469 12.30 -24.34 14.10
N PRO A 470 11.18 -23.67 13.73
CA PRO A 470 11.08 -22.54 12.80
C PRO A 470 11.88 -21.29 13.21
N LEU A 471 12.19 -20.44 12.24
CA LEU A 471 12.72 -19.10 12.49
C LEU A 471 11.66 -18.24 13.18
N TRP A 472 12.03 -17.52 14.25
CA TRP A 472 11.14 -16.61 14.96
C TRP A 472 11.90 -15.45 15.62
N ASP A 473 11.26 -14.27 15.68
CA ASP A 473 11.67 -13.09 16.46
C ASP A 473 13.09 -12.55 16.17
N PHE A 474 13.23 -11.84 15.04
CA PHE A 474 14.50 -11.29 14.56
C PHE A 474 14.59 -9.77 14.66
N ASP A 475 13.78 -9.14 15.51
CA ASP A 475 13.86 -7.70 15.76
C ASP A 475 15.13 -7.30 16.54
N TRP A 476 15.78 -8.24 17.23
CA TRP A 476 17.14 -8.08 17.79
C TRP A 476 18.26 -8.55 16.85
N GLY A 477 17.90 -8.95 15.63
CA GLY A 477 18.86 -9.25 14.57
C GLY A 477 19.48 -7.99 13.96
N PHE A 478 19.99 -8.16 12.75
CA PHE A 478 20.60 -7.15 11.88
C PHE A 478 21.72 -6.35 12.55
N GLY A 479 22.46 -6.99 13.46
CA GLY A 479 23.54 -6.35 14.21
C GLY A 479 23.03 -5.29 15.19
N SER A 480 21.88 -5.54 15.83
CA SER A 480 21.30 -4.66 16.85
C SER A 480 22.29 -4.34 17.98
N GLY A 481 22.37 -3.06 18.34
CA GLY A 481 23.06 -2.56 19.53
C GLY A 481 22.20 -2.64 20.80
N GLY A 482 21.03 -3.29 20.76
CA GLY A 482 20.07 -3.40 21.85
C GLY A 482 18.94 -2.36 21.76
N ASP A 483 18.46 -1.90 22.92
CA ASP A 483 17.20 -1.12 23.04
C ASP A 483 17.18 0.25 22.32
N ASN A 484 18.33 0.75 21.86
CA ASN A 484 18.44 2.07 21.22
C ASN A 484 18.07 2.09 19.73
N GLN A 485 17.56 0.99 19.17
CA GLN A 485 17.23 0.85 17.75
C GLN A 485 18.42 1.18 16.82
N ASP A 486 19.64 0.87 17.28
CA ASP A 486 20.86 1.01 16.50
C ASP A 486 21.12 -0.32 15.79
N TYR A 487 21.13 -0.33 14.46
CA TYR A 487 21.18 -1.53 13.64
C TYR A 487 22.20 -1.40 12.51
N PHE A 488 22.47 -2.52 11.83
CA PHE A 488 23.31 -2.62 10.65
C PHE A 488 24.77 -2.26 10.91
N HIS A 489 25.25 -2.49 12.13
CA HIS A 489 26.65 -2.28 12.49
C HIS A 489 27.58 -3.21 11.70
N SER A 490 28.59 -2.61 11.07
CA SER A 490 29.65 -3.37 10.40
C SER A 490 30.51 -4.10 11.43
N SER A 491 30.64 -5.43 11.31
CA SER A 491 31.67 -6.20 11.99
C SER A 491 32.58 -6.88 10.97
N LYS A 492 33.86 -7.01 11.33
CA LYS A 492 34.86 -7.76 10.55
C LYS A 492 34.92 -9.24 10.96
N SER A 493 34.15 -9.67 11.96
CA SER A 493 34.10 -11.05 12.43
C SER A 493 32.76 -11.70 12.12
N MET A 494 32.81 -12.98 11.72
CA MET A 494 31.64 -13.84 11.68
C MET A 494 31.17 -14.16 13.11
N LEU A 495 29.88 -14.41 13.31
CA LEU A 495 29.30 -14.79 14.60
C LEU A 495 29.77 -16.18 15.03
N PHE A 496 29.69 -17.15 14.11
CA PHE A 496 29.99 -18.56 14.40
C PHE A 496 31.40 -19.00 13.97
N TYR A 497 32.24 -18.09 13.49
CA TYR A 497 33.61 -18.40 13.07
C TYR A 497 34.63 -17.43 13.67
N ASN A 498 35.60 -18.00 14.41
CA ASN A 498 36.75 -17.27 14.91
C ASN A 498 37.99 -17.64 14.07
N GLY A 499 38.39 -16.76 13.16
CA GLY A 499 39.54 -16.99 12.27
C GLY A 499 40.92 -16.99 12.95
N ASN A 500 40.98 -16.88 14.29
CA ASN A 500 42.23 -16.72 15.05
C ASN A 500 42.62 -17.91 15.93
N THR A 501 42.01 -19.09 15.77
CA THR A 501 42.44 -20.29 16.51
C THR A 501 43.26 -21.22 15.62
N SER A 502 44.59 -21.15 15.76
CA SER A 502 45.37 -22.38 15.74
C SER A 502 44.84 -23.28 16.86
N SER A 503 44.43 -24.49 16.48
CA SER A 503 44.23 -25.69 17.32
C SER A 503 43.12 -25.80 18.37
N ASP A 504 42.20 -24.85 18.56
CA ASP A 504 41.00 -25.10 19.40
C ASP A 504 39.71 -24.92 18.59
N ILE A 505 39.17 -26.05 18.12
CA ILE A 505 37.88 -26.14 17.43
C ILE A 505 36.78 -26.13 18.49
N GLY A 506 36.36 -24.94 18.88
CA GLY A 506 35.10 -24.70 19.56
C GLY A 506 34.29 -23.73 18.72
N ILE A 507 33.20 -24.20 18.10
CA ILE A 507 32.12 -23.30 17.68
C ILE A 507 31.61 -22.65 18.97
N ARG A 508 31.56 -21.32 19.00
CA ARG A 508 31.13 -20.54 20.17
C ARG A 508 29.70 -20.83 20.56
#